data_AF-A0A1Y0G9W7-F1
#
_entry.id   AF-A0A1Y0G9W7-F1
#
_cell.length_a   1.000
_cell.length_b   1.000
_cell.length_c   1.000
_cell.angle_alpha   90.00
_cell.angle_beta   90.00
_cell.angle_gamma   90.00
#
_symmetry.space_group_name_H-M   'P 1'
#
loop_
_entity.id
_entity.type
_entity.pdbx_description
1 polymer ?
#
loop_
_entity_poly.entity_id
_entity_poly.type
_entity_poly.pdbx_seq_one_letter_code
_entity_poly.pdbx_strand_id
1 'polypeptide(L)'
;MKDFIRHLAEQSRLDAVPVNTALNDALTHLDNMLAGIAAALQVEYIGPYVGVETLNAHAMVVRAHEWQIHQPSWSMKICSAIPEANYRAEWPAQGASRLRKRLIVKALPAFFAGYAEAVRQAGKADTAAGQRVIALEQQFNHA
;
A
#
# COMPACT_ATOMS: atom_id res chain seq x y z
N MET A 1 11.71 -14.28 3.62
CA MET A 1 11.81 -13.67 4.97
C MET A 1 10.66 -14.19 5.82
N LYS A 2 10.88 -14.77 7.01
CA LYS A 2 9.84 -15.54 7.73
C LYS A 2 8.67 -14.69 8.26
N ASP A 3 8.81 -13.37 8.37
CA ASP A 3 7.69 -12.47 8.71
C ASP A 3 7.98 -11.02 8.24
N PHE A 4 7.70 -10.75 6.96
CA PHE A 4 7.95 -9.42 6.37
C PHE A 4 6.94 -8.36 6.83
N ILE A 5 5.76 -8.77 7.30
CA ILE A 5 4.72 -7.85 7.79
C ILE A 5 5.15 -7.26 9.12
N ARG A 6 5.55 -8.12 10.08
CA ARG A 6 6.10 -7.65 11.35
C ARG A 6 7.29 -6.73 11.14
N HIS A 7 8.20 -7.09 10.22
CA HIS A 7 9.32 -6.23 9.88
C HIS A 7 8.85 -4.84 9.42
N LEU A 8 7.90 -4.75 8.49
CA LEU A 8 7.38 -3.46 8.01
C LEU A 8 6.65 -2.66 9.11
N ALA A 9 5.90 -3.33 9.99
CA ALA A 9 5.24 -2.69 11.12
C ALA A 9 6.26 -2.09 12.11
N GLU A 10 7.30 -2.83 12.46
CA GLU A 10 8.42 -2.33 13.29
C GLU A 10 9.10 -1.13 12.61
N GLN A 11 9.41 -1.23 11.32
CA GLN A 11 10.04 -0.14 10.56
C GLN A 11 9.18 1.13 10.52
N SER A 12 7.85 1.01 10.40
CA SER A 12 6.94 2.17 10.38
C SER A 12 6.98 3.00 11.67
N ARG A 13 7.43 2.41 12.79
CA ARG A 13 7.48 3.07 14.10
C ARG A 13 8.81 3.75 14.38
N LEU A 14 9.88 3.42 13.65
CA LEU A 14 11.22 4.01 13.83
C LEU A 14 11.25 5.48 13.40
N ASP A 15 11.93 6.35 14.13
CA ASP A 15 12.10 7.76 13.73
C ASP A 15 12.71 7.92 12.33
N ALA A 16 13.66 7.05 12.00
CA ALA A 16 14.27 6.95 10.68
C ALA A 16 14.15 5.53 10.13
N VAL A 17 13.61 5.40 8.91
CA VAL A 17 13.48 4.11 8.22
C VAL A 17 14.74 3.80 7.41
N PRO A 18 15.58 2.83 7.82
CA PRO A 18 16.74 2.40 7.03
C PRO A 18 16.31 1.69 5.74
N VAL A 19 16.69 2.25 4.59
CA VAL A 19 16.42 1.63 3.28
C VAL A 19 17.58 0.72 2.90
N ASN A 20 17.40 -0.57 3.18
CA ASN A 20 18.35 -1.66 2.92
C ASN A 20 17.69 -2.78 2.09
N THR A 21 18.43 -3.86 1.82
CA THR A 21 17.93 -5.01 1.06
C THR A 21 16.72 -5.67 1.73
N ALA A 22 16.74 -5.82 3.07
CA ALA A 22 15.62 -6.41 3.80
C ALA A 22 14.33 -5.59 3.64
N LEU A 23 14.42 -4.26 3.68
CA LEU A 23 13.25 -3.41 3.43
C LEU A 23 12.73 -3.56 2.00
N ASN A 24 13.62 -3.61 1.01
CA ASN A 24 13.22 -3.79 -0.39
C ASN A 24 12.53 -5.15 -0.61
N ASP A 25 13.06 -6.21 -0.01
CA ASP A 25 12.45 -7.55 -0.08
C ASP A 25 11.08 -7.55 0.58
N ALA A 26 10.95 -6.91 1.75
CA ALA A 26 9.69 -6.82 2.46
C ALA A 26 8.63 -6.01 1.67
N LEU A 27 9.01 -4.89 1.05
CA LEU A 27 8.12 -4.14 0.17
C LEU A 27 7.72 -4.94 -1.07
N THR A 28 8.63 -5.74 -1.64
CA THR A 28 8.32 -6.62 -2.77
C THR A 28 7.28 -7.67 -2.39
N HIS A 29 7.44 -8.30 -1.23
CA HIS A 29 6.46 -9.25 -0.70
C HIS A 29 5.11 -8.58 -0.40
N LEU A 30 5.13 -7.35 0.12
CA LEU A 30 3.93 -6.55 0.35
C LEU A 30 3.17 -6.27 -0.95
N ASP A 31 3.86 -5.79 -1.99
CA ASP A 31 3.23 -5.51 -3.29
C ASP A 31 2.57 -6.76 -3.88
N ASN A 32 3.26 -7.90 -3.84
CA ASN A 32 2.72 -9.17 -4.36
C ASN A 32 1.50 -9.64 -3.56
N MET A 33 1.57 -9.57 -2.23
CA MET A 33 0.44 -9.93 -1.37
C MET A 33 -0.77 -9.00 -1.61
N LEU A 34 -0.53 -7.69 -1.68
CA LEU A 34 -1.58 -6.71 -1.91
C LEU A 34 -2.20 -6.83 -3.30
N ALA A 35 -1.45 -7.21 -4.33
CA ALA A 35 -2.01 -7.47 -5.65
C ALA A 35 -3.06 -8.60 -5.60
N GLY A 36 -2.76 -9.71 -4.91
CA GLY A 36 -3.72 -10.80 -4.72
C GLY A 36 -4.96 -10.39 -3.93
N ILE A 37 -4.76 -9.66 -2.83
CA ILE A 37 -5.86 -9.14 -2.00
C ILE A 37 -6.73 -8.16 -2.80
N ALA A 38 -6.12 -7.20 -3.50
CA ALA A 38 -6.83 -6.19 -4.27
C ALA A 38 -7.59 -6.82 -5.45
N ALA A 39 -7.04 -7.85 -6.11
CA ALA A 39 -7.73 -8.58 -7.17
C ALA A 39 -8.96 -9.34 -6.66
N ALA A 40 -8.90 -9.92 -5.45
CA ALA A 40 -10.03 -10.59 -4.83
C ALA A 40 -11.09 -9.60 -4.32
N LEU A 41 -10.66 -8.47 -3.75
CA LEU A 41 -11.56 -7.51 -3.14
C LEU A 41 -12.18 -6.55 -4.14
N GLN A 42 -11.41 -6.04 -5.11
CA GLN A 42 -11.86 -5.01 -6.05
C GLN A 42 -12.57 -3.83 -5.35
N VAL A 43 -11.95 -3.35 -4.27
CA VAL A 43 -12.40 -2.18 -3.50
C VAL A 43 -11.42 -1.06 -3.78
N GLU A 44 -11.92 0.02 -4.37
CA GLU A 44 -11.10 1.22 -4.61
C GLU A 44 -10.83 1.94 -3.29
N TYR A 45 -9.60 2.40 -3.11
CA TYR A 45 -9.21 3.17 -1.93
C TYR A 45 -8.10 4.15 -2.29
N ILE A 46 -8.33 5.43 -1.99
CA ILE A 46 -7.33 6.49 -2.06
C ILE A 46 -6.80 6.69 -0.66
N GLY A 47 -5.55 6.26 -0.45
CA GLY A 47 -4.90 6.25 0.84
C GLY A 47 -4.02 7.48 1.11
N PRO A 48 -3.13 7.37 2.10
CA PRO A 48 -2.26 8.47 2.51
C PRO A 48 -1.35 8.98 1.40
N TYR A 49 -0.99 10.26 1.53
CA TYR A 49 -0.05 10.93 0.65
C TYR A 49 1.42 10.60 1.02
N VAL A 50 2.25 10.40 0.00
CA VAL A 50 3.66 9.98 0.10
C VAL A 50 4.57 10.75 -0.87
N GLY A 51 4.22 11.98 -1.22
CA GLY A 51 5.06 12.86 -2.02
C GLY A 51 6.30 13.36 -1.25
N VAL A 52 7.43 13.53 -1.95
CA VAL A 52 8.73 13.87 -1.35
C VAL A 52 8.94 15.38 -1.25
N GLU A 53 8.82 16.09 -2.37
CA GLU A 53 8.96 17.57 -2.41
C GLU A 53 7.66 18.26 -2.01
N THR A 54 6.55 17.70 -2.49
CA THR A 54 5.20 18.17 -2.23
C THR A 54 4.41 16.97 -1.74
N LEU A 55 4.00 16.96 -0.47
CA LEU A 55 3.40 15.78 0.18
C LEU A 55 2.20 15.24 -0.62
N ASN A 56 1.29 16.12 -1.02
CA ASN A 56 0.07 15.76 -1.75
C ASN A 56 0.28 15.50 -3.26
N ALA A 57 1.52 15.46 -3.76
CA ALA A 57 1.77 15.14 -5.16
C ALA A 57 1.54 13.67 -5.51
N HIS A 58 1.64 12.76 -4.51
CA HIS A 58 1.49 11.33 -4.73
C HIS A 58 0.74 10.66 -3.58
N ALA A 59 -0.11 9.69 -3.89
CA ALA A 59 -0.87 8.92 -2.90
C ALA A 59 -0.67 7.41 -3.09
N MET A 60 -0.87 6.66 -2.01
CA MET A 60 -1.00 5.21 -2.07
C MET A 60 -2.42 4.85 -2.47
N VAL A 61 -2.62 4.25 -3.65
CA VAL A 61 -3.96 4.02 -4.20
C VAL A 61 -4.16 2.55 -4.54
N VAL A 62 -5.28 1.99 -4.13
CA VAL A 62 -5.77 0.68 -4.55
C VAL A 62 -6.86 0.89 -5.59
N ARG A 63 -6.61 0.47 -6.82
CA ARG A 63 -7.61 0.44 -7.90
C ARG A 63 -7.16 -0.49 -9.02
N ALA A 64 -7.98 -0.61 -10.07
CA ALA A 64 -7.54 -1.21 -11.31
C ALA A 64 -6.50 -0.30 -11.99
N HIS A 65 -5.29 -0.80 -12.20
CA HIS A 65 -4.20 -0.11 -12.86
C HIS A 65 -3.84 -0.83 -14.16
N GLU A 66 -3.63 -0.07 -15.23
CA GLU A 66 -3.18 -0.58 -16.52
C GLU A 66 -1.66 -0.40 -16.64
N TRP A 67 -0.90 -1.47 -16.36
CA TRP A 67 0.56 -1.52 -16.56
C TRP A 67 0.93 -2.15 -17.90
N GLN A 68 0.08 -3.03 -18.40
CA GLN A 68 0.17 -3.64 -19.72
C GLN A 68 -1.06 -3.22 -20.50
N ILE A 69 -0.84 -2.89 -21.77
CA ILE A 69 -1.90 -2.44 -22.68
C ILE A 69 -3.03 -3.49 -22.69
N HIS A 70 -4.24 -3.04 -22.37
CA HIS A 70 -5.49 -3.80 -22.29
C HIS A 70 -5.54 -4.89 -21.21
N GLN A 71 -4.69 -4.81 -20.17
CA GLN A 71 -4.70 -5.74 -19.05
C GLN A 71 -4.73 -4.99 -17.71
N PRO A 72 -5.88 -4.38 -17.35
CA PRO A 72 -6.04 -3.75 -16.06
C PRO A 72 -5.94 -4.80 -14.95
N SER A 73 -5.15 -4.50 -13.91
CA SER A 73 -4.99 -5.36 -12.74
C SER A 73 -5.18 -4.56 -11.46
N TRP A 74 -5.96 -5.10 -10.54
CA TRP A 74 -6.17 -4.50 -9.22
C TRP A 74 -4.92 -4.65 -8.37
N SER A 75 -4.42 -3.52 -7.88
CA SER A 75 -3.22 -3.50 -7.05
C SER A 75 -3.11 -2.18 -6.30
N MET A 76 -2.28 -2.16 -5.25
CA MET A 76 -1.82 -0.92 -4.63
C MET A 76 -0.64 -0.37 -5.43
N LYS A 77 -0.67 0.92 -5.77
CA LYS A 77 0.43 1.64 -6.41
C LYS A 77 0.60 3.02 -5.79
N ILE A 78 1.76 3.62 -6.08
CA ILE A 78 2.02 5.02 -5.82
C ILE A 78 1.61 5.79 -7.06
N CYS A 79 0.56 6.59 -6.91
CA CYS A 79 -0.09 7.28 -8.01
C CYS A 79 0.10 8.78 -7.91
N SER A 80 0.16 9.45 -9.06
CA SER A 80 0.16 10.91 -9.14
C SER A 80 -1.20 11.44 -8.68
N ALA A 81 -1.20 12.30 -7.67
CA ALA A 81 -2.43 12.86 -7.10
C ALA A 81 -2.78 14.25 -7.64
N ILE A 82 -2.09 14.71 -8.70
CA ILE A 82 -2.52 15.90 -9.43
C ILE A 82 -3.87 15.61 -10.11
N PRO A 83 -4.84 16.55 -10.07
CA PRO A 83 -6.20 16.31 -10.54
C PRO A 83 -6.27 15.76 -11.98
N GLU A 84 -5.41 16.27 -12.86
CA GLU A 84 -5.37 15.94 -14.28
C GLU A 84 -4.85 14.51 -14.53
N ALA A 85 -4.08 13.95 -13.59
CA ALA A 85 -3.53 12.61 -13.72
C ALA A 85 -4.50 11.50 -13.27
N ASN A 86 -5.60 11.85 -12.59
CA ASN A 86 -6.62 10.89 -12.12
C ASN A 86 -6.00 9.64 -11.46
N TYR A 87 -5.02 9.82 -10.56
CA TYR A 87 -4.31 8.72 -9.91
C TYR A 87 -3.65 7.72 -10.88
N ARG A 88 -3.03 8.22 -11.95
CA ARG A 88 -2.14 7.41 -12.79
C ARG A 88 -1.03 6.80 -11.93
N ALA A 89 -0.90 5.48 -11.99
CA ALA A 89 0.19 4.77 -11.31
C ALA A 89 1.55 5.14 -11.90
N GLU A 90 2.51 5.45 -11.04
CA GLU A 90 3.88 5.77 -11.46
C GLU A 90 4.88 4.74 -10.95
N TRP A 91 4.66 4.23 -9.73
CA TRP A 91 5.53 3.20 -9.16
C TRP A 91 4.75 2.16 -8.37
N PRO A 92 5.21 0.90 -8.37
CA PRO A 92 4.92 -0.01 -7.28
C PRO A 92 5.78 0.38 -6.04
N ALA A 93 5.41 -0.06 -4.83
CA ALA A 93 6.04 0.46 -3.60
C ALA A 93 7.54 0.12 -3.51
N GLN A 94 7.92 -1.10 -3.88
CA GLN A 94 9.30 -1.55 -4.04
C GLN A 94 10.08 -0.81 -5.16
N GLY A 95 9.39 -0.28 -6.17
CA GLY A 95 9.98 0.49 -7.27
C GLY A 95 10.25 1.97 -6.95
N ALA A 96 9.72 2.48 -5.83
CA ALA A 96 9.86 3.88 -5.45
C ALA A 96 11.30 4.25 -5.03
N SER A 97 11.62 5.55 -5.08
CA SER A 97 12.92 6.08 -4.66
C SER A 97 13.20 5.83 -3.16
N ARG A 98 14.48 5.88 -2.75
CA ARG A 98 14.87 5.69 -1.34
C ARG A 98 14.12 6.62 -0.39
N LEU A 99 14.00 7.91 -0.73
CA LEU A 99 13.29 8.88 0.12
C LEU A 99 11.80 8.52 0.24
N ARG A 100 11.16 8.18 -0.89
CA ARG A 100 9.74 7.84 -0.91
C ARG A 100 9.42 6.54 -0.19
N LYS A 101 10.29 5.53 -0.26
CA LYS A 101 10.14 4.29 0.51
C LYS A 101 9.99 4.54 2.00
N ARG A 102 10.71 5.52 2.55
CA ARG A 102 10.57 5.91 3.97
C ARG A 102 9.15 6.41 4.26
N LEU A 103 8.63 7.28 3.40
CA LEU A 103 7.27 7.83 3.52
C LEU A 103 6.20 6.74 3.37
N ILE A 104 6.37 5.84 2.40
CA ILE A 104 5.47 4.71 2.19
C ILE A 104 5.40 3.84 3.45
N VAL A 105 6.55 3.46 3.99
CA VAL A 105 6.62 2.61 5.19
C VAL A 105 5.97 3.32 6.38
N LYS A 106 6.21 4.62 6.55
CA LYS A 106 5.55 5.45 7.56
C LYS A 106 4.03 5.55 7.39
N ALA A 107 3.54 5.49 6.16
CA ALA A 107 2.12 5.58 5.85
C ALA A 107 1.37 4.24 6.00
N LEU A 108 2.07 3.10 6.11
CA LEU A 108 1.43 1.77 6.16
C LEU A 108 0.36 1.62 7.26
N PRO A 109 0.56 2.07 8.51
CA PRO A 109 -0.48 1.95 9.53
C PRO A 109 -1.78 2.67 9.17
N ALA A 110 -1.67 3.92 8.71
CA ALA A 110 -2.82 4.72 8.27
C ALA A 110 -3.46 4.15 7.00
N PHE A 111 -2.65 3.66 6.07
CA PHE A 111 -3.12 3.00 4.85
C PHE A 111 -3.97 1.76 5.17
N PHE A 112 -3.50 0.87 6.04
CA PHE A 112 -4.26 -0.33 6.38
C PHE A 112 -5.51 -0.03 7.20
N ALA A 113 -5.46 0.96 8.10
CA ALA A 113 -6.64 1.42 8.83
C ALA A 113 -7.74 1.90 7.87
N GLY A 114 -7.40 2.79 6.94
CA GLY A 114 -8.37 3.30 5.98
C GLY A 114 -8.81 2.26 4.94
N TYR A 115 -7.93 1.38 4.49
CA TYR A 115 -8.30 0.34 3.54
C TYR A 115 -9.20 -0.72 4.17
N ALA A 116 -8.94 -1.13 5.43
CA ALA A 116 -9.83 -2.01 6.16
C ALA A 116 -11.24 -1.41 6.29
N GLU A 117 -11.33 -0.11 6.57
CA GLU A 117 -12.61 0.58 6.64
C GLU A 117 -13.33 0.62 5.29
N ALA A 118 -12.63 0.93 4.20
CA ALA A 118 -13.21 0.87 2.85
C ALA A 118 -13.74 -0.54 2.52
N VAL A 119 -13.02 -1.59 2.94
CA VAL A 119 -13.45 -2.99 2.76
C VAL A 119 -14.68 -3.33 3.58
N ARG A 120 -14.80 -2.82 4.82
CA ARG A 120 -16.01 -2.96 5.64
C ARG A 120 -17.20 -2.27 4.99
N GLN A 121 -17.03 -1.03 4.53
CA GLN A 121 -18.08 -0.25 3.87
C GLN A 121 -18.55 -0.89 2.57
N ALA A 122 -17.64 -1.55 1.85
CA ALA A 122 -17.98 -2.34 0.66
C ALA A 122 -18.68 -3.67 0.97
N GLY A 123 -18.94 -3.99 2.24
CA GLY A 123 -19.58 -5.25 2.66
C GLY A 123 -18.72 -6.49 2.45
N LYS A 124 -17.38 -6.33 2.36
CA LYS A 124 -16.44 -7.42 2.04
C LYS A 124 -15.61 -7.89 3.23
N ALA A 125 -15.90 -7.41 4.44
CA ALA A 125 -15.18 -7.73 5.67
C ALA A 125 -15.12 -9.25 5.96
N ASP A 126 -16.21 -9.97 5.69
CA ASP A 126 -16.32 -11.41 6.00
C ASP A 126 -15.69 -12.33 4.94
N THR A 127 -15.23 -11.78 3.82
CA THR A 127 -14.48 -12.55 2.82
C THR A 127 -13.08 -12.89 3.36
N ALA A 128 -12.47 -13.98 2.89
CA ALA A 128 -11.11 -14.36 3.30
C ALA A 128 -10.08 -13.24 3.04
N ALA A 129 -10.22 -12.52 1.91
CA ALA A 129 -9.35 -11.38 1.59
C ALA A 129 -9.64 -10.18 2.50
N GLY A 130 -10.91 -9.93 2.85
CA GLY A 130 -11.28 -8.85 3.76
C GLY A 130 -10.77 -9.08 5.18
N GLN A 131 -10.94 -10.30 5.69
CA GLN A 131 -10.36 -10.72 6.98
C GLN A 131 -8.84 -10.56 6.97
N ARG A 132 -8.17 -10.84 5.84
CA ARG A 132 -6.73 -10.64 5.71
C ARG A 132 -6.34 -9.15 5.81
N VAL A 133 -7.10 -8.24 5.21
CA VAL A 133 -6.86 -6.78 5.35
C VAL A 133 -7.05 -6.33 6.79
N ILE A 134 -8.10 -6.80 7.47
CA ILE A 134 -8.36 -6.48 8.88
C ILE A 134 -7.23 -7.01 9.77
N ALA A 135 -6.73 -8.23 9.52
CA ALA A 135 -5.58 -8.78 10.25
C ALA A 135 -4.28 -7.99 10.01
N LEU A 136 -4.10 -7.40 8.82
CA LEU A 136 -2.97 -6.51 8.54
C LEU A 136 -3.11 -5.19 9.29
N GLU A 137 -4.30 -4.58 9.27
CA GLU A 137 -4.62 -3.38 10.04
C GLU A 137 -4.30 -3.57 11.53
N GLN A 138 -4.68 -4.70 12.12
CA GLN A 138 -4.35 -5.05 13.50
C GLN A 138 -2.83 -5.19 13.73
N GLN A 139 -2.10 -5.84 12.83
CA GLN A 139 -0.64 -6.00 12.97
C GLN A 139 0.11 -4.68 12.87
N PHE A 140 -0.36 -3.72 12.07
CA PHE A 140 0.29 -2.41 11.99
C PHE A 140 -0.07 -1.50 13.16
N ASN A 141 -1.32 -1.53 13.65
CA ASN A 141 -1.84 -0.56 14.61
C ASN A 141 -1.96 -1.05 16.06
N HIS A 142 -1.97 -2.36 16.30
CA HIS A 142 -2.25 -2.96 17.61
C HIS A 142 -1.22 -4.00 18.09
N ALA A 143 -0.13 -4.20 17.34
CA ALA A 143 0.98 -5.07 17.72
C ALA A 143 2.06 -4.37 18.54
#